data_AF-A0A4R7BXL0-F1
#
_entry.id   AF-A0A4R7BXL0-F1
#
_cell.length_a   1.000
_cell.length_b   1.000
_cell.length_c   1.000
_cell.angle_alpha   90.00
_cell.angle_beta   90.00
_cell.angle_gamma   90.00
#
_symmetry.space_group_name_H-M   'P 1'
#
loop_
_entity.id
_entity.type
_entity.pdbx_description
1 polymer ?
#
loop_
_entity_poly.entity_id
_entity_poly.type
_entity_poly.pdbx_seq_one_letter_code
_entity_poly.pdbx_strand_id
1 'polypeptide(L)'
;MVVLLCMLSLAMMATGLYATYLGSTIIQVERGWTMVIAGSVVATGGTLLLGAALLAQRLGRIRYEIVGLRDRLASIGEMTAEQLALEQMAAEDDEEPEPEPVRKSKPEPSADLGLRPAFQPAAEPPAPKPPAAPRPPEAERVVVGQYESGGNAYTMFSDGSIDASTPAGLRRFASLEELRSFVSSGGERGS
;
A
#
# COMPACT_ATOMS: atom_id res chain seq x y z
N MET A 1 1.82 -20.94 4.01
CA MET A 1 0.77 -19.96 3.66
C MET A 1 0.69 -19.70 2.16
N VAL A 2 1.76 -19.25 1.49
CA VAL A 2 1.70 -18.94 0.04
C VAL A 2 1.40 -20.16 -0.85
N VAL A 3 1.96 -21.33 -0.54
CA VAL A 3 1.64 -22.58 -1.26
C VAL A 3 0.14 -22.94 -1.15
N LEU A 4 -0.46 -22.76 0.03
CA LEU A 4 -1.90 -22.98 0.22
C LEU A 4 -2.73 -22.01 -0.63
N LEU A 5 -2.32 -20.74 -0.73
CA LEU A 5 -2.97 -19.75 -1.58
C LEU A 5 -2.88 -20.12 -3.07
N CYS A 6 -1.74 -20.64 -3.54
CA CYS A 6 -1.59 -21.13 -4.92
C CYS A 6 -2.47 -22.35 -5.20
N MET A 7 -2.56 -23.30 -4.26
CA MET A 7 -3.41 -24.48 -4.41
C MET A 7 -4.89 -24.10 -4.45
N LEU A 8 -5.31 -23.20 -3.55
CA LEU A 8 -6.66 -22.67 -3.52
C LEU A 8 -7.01 -21.91 -4.80
N SER A 9 -6.11 -21.07 -5.30
CA SER A 9 -6.35 -20.29 -6.51
C SER A 9 -6.45 -21.16 -7.76
N LEU A 10 -5.62 -22.20 -7.89
CA LEU A 10 -5.74 -23.20 -8.95
C LEU A 10 -7.06 -23.97 -8.87
N ALA A 11 -7.48 -24.36 -7.65
CA ALA A 11 -8.75 -25.03 -7.44
C ALA A 11 -9.94 -24.12 -7.85
N MET A 12 -9.91 -22.84 -7.45
CA MET A 12 -10.91 -21.86 -7.87
C MET A 12 -10.91 -21.65 -9.38
N MET A 13 -9.74 -21.51 -9.99
CA MET A 13 -9.59 -21.31 -11.44
C MET A 13 -10.15 -22.50 -12.24
N ALA A 14 -9.81 -23.73 -11.83
CA ALA A 14 -10.34 -24.95 -12.45
C ALA A 14 -11.85 -25.11 -12.24
N THR A 15 -12.34 -24.86 -11.02
CA THR A 15 -13.78 -24.96 -10.70
C THR A 15 -14.60 -23.92 -11.48
N GLY A 16 -14.09 -22.69 -11.60
CA GLY A 16 -14.74 -21.64 -12.37
C GLY A 16 -14.81 -21.96 -13.87
N LEU A 17 -13.70 -22.41 -14.47
CA LEU A 17 -13.68 -22.86 -15.87
C LEU A 17 -14.63 -24.03 -16.12
N TYR A 18 -14.67 -25.00 -15.20
CA TYR A 18 -15.56 -26.15 -15.29
C TYR A 18 -17.04 -25.74 -15.23
N ALA A 19 -17.39 -24.81 -14.33
CA ALA A 19 -18.74 -24.27 -14.25
C ALA A 19 -19.13 -23.52 -15.52
N THR A 20 -18.23 -22.72 -16.10
CA THR A 20 -18.46 -22.04 -17.38
C THR A 20 -18.65 -23.04 -18.53
N TYR A 21 -17.86 -24.11 -18.57
CA TYR A 21 -18.01 -25.16 -19.57
C TYR A 21 -19.38 -25.85 -19.47
N LEU A 22 -19.77 -26.29 -18.26
CA LEU A 22 -21.09 -26.90 -18.07
C LEU A 22 -22.22 -25.93 -18.40
N GLY A 23 -22.15 -24.69 -17.92
CA GLY A 23 -23.14 -23.65 -18.21
C GLY A 23 -23.31 -23.42 -19.71
N SER A 24 -22.23 -23.51 -20.49
CA SER A 24 -22.27 -23.35 -21.95
C SER A 24 -23.11 -24.41 -22.67
N THR A 25 -23.19 -25.62 -22.11
CA THR A 25 -23.98 -26.72 -22.70
C THR A 25 -25.48 -26.61 -22.42
N ILE A 26 -25.88 -25.81 -21.42
CA ILE A 26 -27.28 -25.65 -21.00
C ILE A 26 -27.80 -24.21 -21.17
N ILE A 27 -27.18 -23.41 -22.05
CA ILE A 27 -27.53 -21.99 -22.32
C ILE A 27 -29.01 -21.80 -22.73
N GLN A 28 -29.63 -22.82 -23.34
CA GLN A 28 -31.04 -22.77 -23.73
C GLN A 28 -31.98 -22.65 -22.52
N VAL A 29 -31.52 -23.02 -21.33
CA VAL A 29 -32.21 -22.78 -20.07
C VAL A 29 -31.68 -21.48 -19.48
N GLU A 30 -32.52 -20.62 -18.92
CA GLU A 30 -32.11 -19.35 -18.30
C GLU A 30 -31.00 -19.53 -17.25
N ARG A 31 -30.93 -20.71 -16.63
CA ARG A 31 -29.91 -21.11 -15.65
C ARG A 31 -28.49 -21.20 -16.23
N GLY A 32 -28.35 -21.46 -17.54
CA GLY A 32 -27.04 -21.59 -18.19
C GLY A 32 -26.25 -20.28 -18.17
N TRP A 33 -26.93 -19.14 -18.41
CA TRP A 33 -26.32 -17.82 -18.34
C TRP A 33 -25.78 -17.50 -16.95
N THR A 34 -26.57 -17.77 -15.91
CA THR A 34 -26.13 -17.56 -14.52
C THR A 34 -24.91 -18.41 -14.17
N MET A 35 -24.88 -19.67 -14.61
CA MET A 35 -23.76 -20.58 -14.34
C MET A 35 -22.47 -20.14 -15.05
N VAL A 36 -22.57 -19.64 -16.29
CA VAL A 36 -21.44 -19.08 -17.04
C VAL A 36 -20.87 -17.84 -16.36
N ILE A 37 -21.72 -16.90 -15.95
CA ILE A 37 -21.31 -15.66 -15.28
C ILE A 37 -20.68 -15.97 -13.92
N ALA A 38 -21.29 -16.85 -13.12
CA ALA A 38 -20.72 -17.25 -11.85
C ALA A 38 -19.36 -17.95 -12.03
N GLY A 39 -19.25 -18.85 -13.01
CA GLY A 39 -18.02 -19.55 -13.34
C GLY A 39 -16.88 -18.61 -13.75
N SER A 40 -17.16 -17.59 -14.58
CA SER A 40 -16.15 -16.64 -15.03
C SER A 40 -15.66 -15.73 -13.88
N VAL A 41 -16.55 -15.32 -12.97
CA VAL A 41 -16.18 -14.55 -11.77
C VAL A 41 -15.27 -15.39 -10.86
N VAL A 42 -15.63 -16.65 -10.58
CA VAL A 42 -14.82 -17.56 -9.76
C VAL A 42 -13.46 -17.83 -10.42
N ALA A 43 -13.44 -18.04 -11.73
CA ALA A 43 -12.20 -18.25 -12.48
C ALA A 43 -11.28 -17.02 -12.41
N THR A 44 -11.82 -15.82 -12.61
CA THR A 44 -11.06 -14.56 -12.54
C THR A 44 -10.53 -14.31 -11.14
N GLY A 45 -11.33 -14.58 -10.11
CA GLY A 45 -10.89 -14.53 -8.71
C GLY A 45 -9.72 -15.49 -8.43
N GLY A 46 -9.77 -16.70 -8.98
CA GLY A 46 -8.64 -17.65 -8.95
C GLY A 46 -7.38 -17.07 -9.60
N THR A 47 -7.48 -16.51 -10.81
CA THR A 47 -6.33 -15.91 -11.51
C THR A 47 -5.71 -14.74 -10.70
N LEU A 48 -6.53 -13.88 -10.10
CA LEU A 48 -6.06 -12.76 -9.27
C LEU A 48 -5.34 -13.25 -8.00
N LEU A 49 -5.91 -14.24 -7.31
CA LEU A 49 -5.28 -14.85 -6.13
C LEU A 49 -3.97 -15.54 -6.48
N LEU A 50 -3.89 -16.21 -7.64
CA LEU A 50 -2.65 -16.80 -8.13
C LEU A 50 -1.58 -15.73 -8.40
N GLY A 51 -1.95 -14.63 -9.05
CA GLY A 51 -1.05 -13.49 -9.26
C GLY A 51 -0.52 -12.90 -7.96
N ALA A 52 -1.40 -12.67 -6.98
CA ALA A 52 -1.02 -12.18 -5.66
C ALA A 52 -0.10 -13.16 -4.91
N ALA A 53 -0.37 -14.47 -4.99
CA ALA A 53 0.47 -15.49 -4.38
C ALA A 53 1.87 -15.53 -5.01
N LEU A 54 1.99 -15.46 -6.34
CA LEU A 54 3.27 -15.42 -7.04
C LEU A 54 4.06 -14.14 -6.71
N LEU A 55 3.38 -13.00 -6.59
CA LEU A 55 4.01 -11.75 -6.16
C LEU A 55 4.58 -11.87 -4.74
N ALA A 56 3.82 -12.47 -3.82
CA ALA A 56 4.27 -12.75 -2.46
C ALA A 56 5.48 -13.71 -2.43
N GLN A 57 5.52 -14.73 -3.30
CA GLN A 57 6.70 -15.59 -3.44
C GLN A 57 7.92 -14.81 -3.95
N ARG A 58 7.73 -13.93 -4.93
CA ARG A 58 8.82 -13.13 -5.51
C ARG A 58 9.43 -12.19 -4.48
N LEU A 59 8.57 -11.48 -3.74
CA LEU A 59 8.97 -10.60 -2.63
C LEU A 59 9.66 -11.38 -1.50
N GLY A 60 9.09 -12.53 -1.13
CA GLY A 60 9.67 -13.41 -0.13
C GLY A 60 11.08 -13.84 -0.52
N ARG A 61 11.28 -14.30 -1.76
CA ARG A 61 12.58 -14.71 -2.28
C ARG A 61 13.61 -13.59 -2.22
N ILE A 62 13.26 -12.39 -2.69
CA ILE A 62 14.16 -11.24 -2.67
C ILE A 62 14.55 -10.91 -1.22
N ARG A 63 13.59 -10.91 -0.29
CA ARG A 63 13.87 -10.69 1.12
C ARG A 63 14.82 -11.74 1.69
N TYR A 64 14.63 -13.02 1.36
CA TYR A 64 15.52 -14.09 1.82
C TYR A 64 16.94 -13.93 1.28
N GLU A 65 17.10 -13.56 0.00
CA GLU A 65 18.40 -13.30 -0.61
C GLU A 65 19.11 -12.10 0.05
N ILE A 66 18.39 -11.01 0.33
CA ILE A 66 18.94 -9.83 1.01
C ILE A 66 19.39 -10.17 2.43
N VAL A 67 18.56 -10.89 3.19
CA VAL A 67 18.91 -11.30 4.56
C VAL A 67 20.13 -12.23 4.54
N GLY A 68 20.18 -13.20 3.62
CA GLY A 68 21.33 -14.09 3.48
C GLY A 68 22.62 -13.37 3.11
N LEU A 69 22.55 -12.33 2.26
CA LEU A 69 23.69 -11.47 1.93
C LEU A 69 24.16 -10.68 3.16
N ARG A 70 23.23 -10.06 3.89
CA ARG A 70 23.55 -9.33 5.12
C ARG A 70 24.23 -10.23 6.15
N ASP A 71 23.71 -11.43 6.37
CA ASP A 71 24.25 -12.37 7.36
C ASP A 71 25.66 -12.84 6.96
N ARG A 72 25.92 -13.05 5.66
CA ARG A 72 27.27 -13.34 5.15
C ARG A 72 28.24 -12.16 5.31
N LEU A 73 27.78 -10.94 5.06
CA LEU A 73 28.60 -9.75 5.29
C LEU A 73 28.91 -9.56 6.78
N ALA A 74 27.93 -9.83 7.66
CA ALA A 74 28.12 -9.79 9.10
C ALA A 74 29.17 -10.82 9.54
N SER A 75 29.09 -12.07 9.06
CA SER A 75 30.08 -13.10 9.41
C SER A 75 31.49 -12.75 8.92
N ILE A 76 31.62 -12.14 7.74
CA ILE A 76 32.92 -11.63 7.25
C ILE A 76 33.43 -10.50 8.15
N GLY A 77 32.54 -9.59 8.56
CA GLY A 77 32.87 -8.51 9.49
C GLY A 77 33.34 -9.04 10.86
N GLU A 78 32.67 -10.06 11.39
CA GLU A 78 33.06 -10.73 12.64
C GLU A 78 34.42 -11.42 12.52
N MET A 79 34.68 -12.18 11.45
CA MET A 79 36.00 -12.78 11.21
C MET A 79 37.11 -11.73 11.10
N THR A 80 36.83 -10.60 10.44
CA THR A 80 37.79 -9.50 10.31
C THR A 80 38.04 -8.82 11.67
N ALA A 81 37.00 -8.67 12.48
CA ALA A 81 37.10 -8.11 13.83
C ALA A 81 37.86 -9.05 14.79
N GLU A 82 37.63 -10.36 14.72
CA GLU A 82 38.39 -11.36 15.49
C GLU A 82 39.87 -11.36 15.08
N GLN A 83 40.18 -11.26 13.77
CA GLN A 83 41.56 -11.16 13.28
C GLN A 83 42.26 -9.89 13.79
N LEU A 84 41.59 -8.75 13.73
CA LEU A 84 42.11 -7.48 14.25
C LEU A 84 42.29 -7.53 15.78
N ALA A 85 41.39 -8.19 16.51
CA ALA A 85 41.52 -8.36 17.96
C ALA A 85 42.69 -9.29 18.33
N LEU A 86 42.94 -10.35 17.54
CA LEU A 86 44.11 -11.22 17.68
C LEU A 86 45.43 -10.50 17.36
N GLU A 87 45.46 -9.66 16.32
CA GLU A 87 46.62 -8.82 16.02
C GLU A 87 46.86 -7.77 17.12
N GLN A 88 45.79 -7.15 17.64
CA GLN A 88 45.89 -6.20 18.75
C GLN A 88 46.40 -6.86 20.02
N MET A 89 45.86 -8.02 20.41
CA MET A 89 46.32 -8.74 21.60
C MET A 89 47.75 -9.26 21.45
N ALA A 90 48.21 -9.55 20.23
CA ALA A 90 49.62 -9.86 19.95
C ALA A 90 50.53 -8.62 19.97
N ALA A 91 49.99 -7.43 19.69
CA ALA A 91 50.70 -6.16 19.83
C ALA A 91 50.72 -5.65 21.29
N GLU A 92 49.69 -5.97 22.07
CA GLU A 92 49.53 -5.59 23.48
C GLU A 92 50.44 -6.41 24.41
N ASP A 93 50.90 -7.59 24.00
CA ASP A 93 51.90 -8.41 24.73
C ASP A 93 53.32 -7.76 24.74
N ASP A 94 53.53 -6.68 23.99
CA ASP A 94 54.78 -5.88 23.95
C ASP A 94 54.66 -4.52 24.70
N GLU A 95 53.50 -4.18 25.28
CA GLU A 95 53.27 -2.85 25.89
C GLU A 95 52.85 -2.95 27.38
N GLU A 96 53.79 -2.56 28.26
CA GLU A 96 53.66 -2.56 29.72
C GLU A 96 52.61 -1.52 30.20
N PRO A 97 51.69 -1.85 31.14
CA PRO A 97 50.51 -1.03 31.40
C PRO A 97 50.80 0.10 32.38
N GLU A 98 50.57 1.35 31.97
CA GLU A 98 50.47 2.50 32.89
C GLU A 98 48.99 2.74 33.27
N PRO A 99 48.63 2.86 34.56
CA PRO A 99 47.24 2.81 35.00
C PRO A 99 46.45 4.12 34.83
N GLU A 100 45.13 3.95 34.65
CA GLU A 100 44.06 4.95 34.49
C GLU A 100 44.04 6.08 35.55
N PRO A 101 43.20 7.12 35.34
CA PRO A 101 41.95 7.06 36.11
C PRO A 101 40.69 7.47 35.33
N VAL A 102 39.77 6.50 35.26
CA VAL A 102 38.35 6.60 35.59
C VAL A 102 37.82 8.03 35.83
N ARG A 103 36.94 8.49 34.94
CA ARG A 103 35.83 9.37 35.34
C ARG A 103 34.49 8.74 34.96
N LYS A 104 33.90 8.08 35.96
CA LYS A 104 32.48 7.78 36.06
C LYS A 104 31.68 9.08 36.02
N SER A 105 30.72 9.17 35.11
CA SER A 105 29.56 10.05 35.24
C SER A 105 28.30 9.22 34.99
N LYS A 106 27.65 8.78 36.08
CA LYS A 106 26.30 8.21 36.11
C LYS A 106 25.27 9.36 36.34
N PRO A 107 23.95 9.13 36.28
CA PRO A 107 23.03 9.63 35.26
C PRO A 107 21.98 10.62 35.86
N GLU A 108 20.88 10.83 35.11
CA GLU A 108 19.54 11.31 35.52
C GLU A 108 19.15 12.75 35.04
N PRO A 109 17.86 13.14 35.08
CA PRO A 109 16.87 12.83 34.05
C PRO A 109 15.99 14.05 33.68
N SER A 110 15.33 14.05 32.51
CA SER A 110 14.08 14.81 32.25
C SER A 110 13.55 14.31 30.90
N ALA A 111 12.55 13.44 30.86
CA ALA A 111 11.12 13.78 31.00
C ALA A 111 10.69 14.86 30.00
N ASP A 112 10.29 14.44 28.79
CA ASP A 112 8.98 14.86 28.28
C ASP A 112 8.40 13.83 27.31
N LEU A 113 7.33 13.20 27.78
CA LEU A 113 6.45 12.31 27.03
C LEU A 113 5.41 13.18 26.31
N GLY A 114 5.76 13.71 25.14
CA GLY A 114 4.83 14.37 24.24
C GLY A 114 3.93 13.39 23.46
N LEU A 115 3.17 12.55 24.16
CA LEU A 115 2.10 11.74 23.58
C LEU A 115 0.84 12.60 23.40
N ARG A 116 0.44 12.87 22.15
CA ARG A 116 -0.90 12.61 21.57
C ARG A 116 -1.25 13.58 20.43
N PRO A 117 -1.66 13.06 19.24
CA PRO A 117 -2.50 13.80 18.31
C PRO A 117 -3.84 14.15 18.99
N ALA A 118 -4.27 15.39 18.82
CA ALA A 118 -5.56 15.87 19.31
C ALA A 118 -6.70 15.01 18.75
N PHE A 119 -7.40 14.31 19.64
CA PHE A 119 -8.74 13.80 19.40
C PHE A 119 -9.67 15.01 19.18
N GLN A 120 -10.20 15.17 17.96
CA GLN A 120 -11.33 16.07 17.76
C GLN A 120 -12.62 15.39 18.25
N PRO A 121 -13.55 16.11 18.90
CA PRO A 121 -14.73 15.53 19.52
C PRO A 121 -15.66 14.83 18.54
N ALA A 122 -16.16 13.67 18.95
CA ALA A 122 -17.24 12.96 18.30
C ALA A 122 -18.48 13.86 18.17
N ALA A 123 -18.93 14.10 16.94
CA ALA A 123 -20.26 14.63 16.69
C ALA A 123 -21.30 13.54 17.04
N GLU A 124 -22.30 13.96 17.80
CA GLU A 124 -23.39 13.19 18.38
C GLU A 124 -24.24 12.45 17.31
N PRO A 125 -24.70 11.21 17.56
CA PRO A 125 -25.52 10.47 16.60
C PRO A 125 -26.90 11.14 16.43
N PRO A 126 -27.36 11.46 15.21
CA PRO A 126 -28.70 12.00 15.04
C PRO A 126 -29.75 10.90 15.24
N ALA A 127 -30.77 11.23 16.04
CA ALA A 127 -31.96 10.40 16.24
C ALA A 127 -32.67 10.04 14.92
N PRO A 128 -33.34 8.87 14.83
CA PRO A 128 -33.90 8.37 13.58
C PRO A 128 -35.08 9.23 13.11
N LYS A 129 -35.02 9.72 11.88
CA LYS A 129 -36.14 10.38 11.18
C LYS A 129 -36.87 9.38 10.25
N PRO A 130 -38.19 9.52 10.01
CA PRO A 130 -39.00 8.60 9.21
C PRO A 130 -38.55 8.50 7.74
N PRO A 131 -38.86 7.40 7.03
CA PRO A 131 -38.32 7.14 5.70
C PRO A 131 -38.83 8.16 4.67
N ALA A 132 -37.92 8.96 4.14
CA ALA A 132 -38.14 9.76 2.93
C ALA A 132 -37.86 8.88 1.70
N ALA A 133 -38.69 9.03 0.67
CA ALA A 133 -38.64 8.33 -0.61
C ALA A 133 -37.23 8.27 -1.25
N PRO A 134 -36.92 7.24 -2.06
CA PRO A 134 -35.61 7.07 -2.66
C PRO A 134 -35.29 8.26 -3.58
N ARG A 135 -34.34 9.10 -3.16
CA ARG A 135 -33.65 10.03 -4.05
C ARG A 135 -32.68 9.23 -4.94
N PRO A 136 -32.54 9.58 -6.23
CA PRO A 136 -31.54 8.95 -7.11
C PRO A 136 -30.15 9.05 -6.49
N PRO A 137 -29.26 8.06 -6.71
CA PRO A 137 -27.90 8.12 -6.19
C PRO A 137 -27.15 9.25 -6.90
N GLU A 138 -26.97 10.38 -6.22
CA GLU A 138 -25.82 11.25 -6.50
C GLU A 138 -24.59 10.39 -6.20
N ALA A 139 -23.91 9.99 -7.27
CA ALA A 139 -22.73 9.14 -7.21
C ALA A 139 -21.77 9.68 -6.13
N GLU A 140 -21.57 8.85 -5.10
CA GLU A 140 -20.66 9.09 -3.99
C GLU A 140 -19.23 9.08 -4.55
N ARG A 141 -18.81 10.21 -5.11
CA ARG A 141 -17.49 10.38 -5.68
C ARG A 141 -16.51 10.48 -4.52
N VAL A 142 -15.80 9.38 -4.28
CA VAL A 142 -14.83 9.28 -3.19
C VAL A 142 -13.64 10.16 -3.52
N VAL A 143 -13.30 11.07 -2.60
CA VAL A 143 -12.14 11.95 -2.73
C VAL A 143 -10.86 11.15 -2.44
N VAL A 144 -9.95 11.11 -3.41
CA VAL A 144 -8.66 10.42 -3.32
C VAL A 144 -7.56 11.35 -2.82
N GLY A 145 -7.65 12.65 -3.12
CA GLY A 145 -6.66 13.62 -2.66
C GLY A 145 -7.03 15.06 -2.96
N GLN A 146 -6.51 15.98 -2.14
CA GLN A 146 -6.64 17.43 -2.31
C GLN A 146 -5.26 18.04 -2.50
N TYR A 147 -5.13 18.95 -3.46
CA TYR A 147 -3.88 19.61 -3.83
C TYR A 147 -4.13 21.11 -3.99
N GLU A 148 -3.27 21.94 -3.42
CA GLU A 148 -3.33 23.40 -3.59
C GLU A 148 -2.07 23.87 -4.32
N SER A 149 -2.23 24.61 -5.41
CA SER A 149 -1.12 25.13 -6.20
C SER A 149 -1.49 26.45 -6.86
N GLY A 150 -0.64 27.47 -6.76
CA GLY A 150 -0.79 28.74 -7.47
C GLY A 150 -2.03 29.57 -7.11
N GLY A 151 -2.66 29.32 -5.95
CA GLY A 151 -3.92 29.96 -5.55
C GLY A 151 -5.19 29.21 -5.98
N ASN A 152 -5.03 28.02 -6.59
CA ASN A 152 -6.12 27.15 -7.02
C ASN A 152 -6.13 25.86 -6.17
N ALA A 153 -7.32 25.37 -5.81
CA ALA A 153 -7.51 24.14 -5.05
C ALA A 153 -8.09 23.05 -5.95
N TYR A 154 -7.45 21.88 -5.99
CA TYR A 154 -7.81 20.74 -6.83
C TYR A 154 -8.21 19.55 -5.96
N THR A 155 -9.39 18.97 -6.21
CA THR A 155 -9.89 17.76 -5.55
C THR A 155 -9.94 16.63 -6.56
N MET A 156 -9.16 15.58 -6.33
CA MET A 156 -9.12 14.38 -7.17
C MET A 156 -10.07 13.32 -6.62
N PHE A 157 -10.89 12.75 -7.50
CA PHE A 157 -11.87 11.71 -7.17
C PHE A 157 -11.40 10.33 -7.64
N SER A 158 -12.01 9.28 -7.09
CA SER A 158 -11.69 7.86 -7.37
C SER A 158 -11.98 7.43 -8.80
N ASP A 159 -12.83 8.17 -9.51
CA ASP A 159 -13.12 7.98 -10.94
C ASP A 159 -12.06 8.64 -11.84
N GLY A 160 -11.03 9.28 -11.26
CA GLY A 160 -10.00 10.03 -11.98
C GLY A 160 -10.41 11.45 -12.35
N SER A 161 -11.66 11.87 -12.05
CA SER A 161 -12.11 13.23 -12.26
C SER A 161 -11.49 14.20 -11.24
N ILE A 162 -11.42 15.47 -11.61
CA ILE A 162 -10.78 16.51 -10.81
C ILE A 162 -11.67 17.75 -10.81
N ASP A 163 -12.03 18.24 -9.63
CA ASP A 163 -12.65 19.55 -9.46
C ASP A 163 -11.57 20.57 -9.10
N ALA A 164 -11.38 21.58 -9.96
CA ALA A 164 -10.48 22.70 -9.78
C ALA A 164 -11.27 23.94 -9.35
N SER A 165 -11.06 24.38 -8.11
CA SER A 165 -11.53 25.65 -7.60
C SER A 165 -10.50 26.73 -7.95
N THR A 166 -10.81 27.52 -8.97
CA THR A 166 -10.01 28.68 -9.39
C THR A 166 -10.73 29.98 -9.04
N PRO A 167 -10.04 31.15 -9.00
CA PRO A 167 -10.70 32.44 -8.83
C PRO A 167 -11.80 32.75 -9.87
N ALA A 168 -11.73 32.12 -11.05
CA ALA A 168 -12.73 32.25 -12.11
C ALA A 168 -13.96 31.34 -11.92
N GLY A 169 -13.97 30.50 -10.88
CA GLY A 169 -15.03 29.55 -10.57
C GLY A 169 -14.55 28.10 -10.48
N LEU A 170 -15.48 27.22 -10.09
CA LEU A 170 -15.26 25.78 -10.03
C LEU A 170 -15.33 25.17 -11.44
N ARG A 171 -14.27 24.48 -11.86
CA ARG A 171 -14.21 23.74 -13.12
C ARG A 171 -13.95 22.26 -12.87
N ARG A 172 -14.67 21.40 -13.58
CA ARG A 172 -14.51 19.94 -13.51
C ARG A 172 -13.78 19.44 -14.74
N PHE A 173 -12.80 18.56 -14.53
CA PHE A 173 -12.07 17.82 -15.54
C PHE A 173 -12.35 16.33 -15.37
N ALA A 174 -12.48 15.58 -16.48
CA ALA A 174 -12.72 14.14 -16.45
C ALA A 174 -11.45 13.33 -16.16
N SER A 175 -10.26 13.93 -16.34
CA SER A 175 -8.98 13.28 -16.03
C SER A 175 -7.83 14.28 -15.83
N LEU A 176 -6.72 13.80 -15.26
CA LEU A 176 -5.45 14.55 -15.17
C LEU A 176 -4.93 15.00 -16.55
N GLU A 177 -5.16 14.22 -17.60
CA GLU A 177 -4.68 14.55 -18.96
C GLU A 177 -5.41 15.78 -19.50
N GLU A 178 -6.72 15.86 -19.27
CA GLU A 178 -7.54 17.01 -19.65
C GLU A 178 -7.11 18.26 -18.89
N LEU A 179 -6.88 18.16 -17.57
CA LEU A 179 -6.34 19.26 -16.76
C LEU A 179 -4.98 19.74 -17.28
N ARG A 180 -4.07 18.81 -17.61
CA ARG A 180 -2.75 19.15 -18.18
C ARG A 180 -2.85 19.83 -19.54
N SER A 181 -3.73 19.34 -20.42
CA SER A 181 -3.97 19.99 -21.71
C SER A 181 -4.52 21.41 -21.54
N PHE A 182 -5.40 21.61 -20.55
CA PHE A 182 -5.99 22.91 -20.25
C PHE A 182 -4.93 23.91 -19.74
N VAL A 183 -4.11 23.50 -18.77
CA VAL A 183 -3.00 24.32 -18.25
C VAL A 183 -1.98 24.61 -19.36
N SER A 184 -1.67 23.63 -20.21
CA SER A 184 -0.74 23.78 -21.34
C SER A 184 -1.29 24.69 -22.45
N SER A 185 -2.60 24.73 -22.64
CA SER A 185 -3.28 25.65 -23.58
C SER A 185 -3.39 27.09 -23.07
N GLY A 186 -2.88 27.37 -21.86
CA GLY A 186 -2.90 28.71 -21.26
C GLY A 186 -4.21 29.08 -20.55
N GLY A 187 -5.06 28.09 -20.25
CA GLY A 187 -6.43 28.28 -19.77
C GLY A 187 -6.60 28.94 -18.40
N GLU A 188 -5.54 29.12 -17.62
CA GLU A 188 -5.58 29.87 -16.33
C GLU A 188 -5.32 31.37 -16.51
N ARG A 189 -4.96 31.84 -17.72
CA ARG A 189 -4.94 33.26 -18.08
C ARG A 189 -6.18 33.58 -18.91
N GLY A 190 -7.31 33.80 -18.24
CA GLY A 190 -8.47 34.41 -18.88
C GLY A 190 -8.17 35.86 -19.27
N SER A 191 -8.70 36.25 -20.43
CA SER A 191 -8.91 37.60 -20.98
C SER A 191 -8.72 38.81 -20.06
#